data_AF-A0A958FGN1-F1
#
_entry.id   AF-A0A958FGN1-F1
#
_cell.length_a   1.000
_cell.length_b   1.000
_cell.length_c   1.000
_cell.angle_alpha   90.00
_cell.angle_beta   90.00
_cell.angle_gamma   90.00
#
_symmetry.space_group_name_H-M   'P 1'
#
loop_
_entity.id
_entity.type
_entity.pdbx_description
1 polymer ?
#
loop_
_entity_poly.entity_id
_entity_poly.type
_entity_poly.pdbx_seq_one_letter_code
_entity_poly.pdbx_strand_id
1 'polypeptide(L)'
;ALPLDVTGRPVFYNRMAQLSPAQTGAIKAPATAALLSPPTGNDAILFFDDMESGINGWSTLLVGGSVDDLWHQTNLDFHSPSTSWWCGIEAQGNYDTGNRIDNMLISPLIDLTGASAPLTLEFYEYFSTEHYWDFCMVAVSADGGLTWTQLRGSSYWGTAPSGSSNVWILSALDISPFAGQQILIGYYFDTIDDAANDFAGWFIDDVKVYEGVTDVVPWLSSSPADGVVAPGGNQNVTVTANAGGMSGGTFRASLVVNNNDFDLNPLFVPVTLNVTGMPDIVISIPLDLQGNPGSSIDVPVFLTLNGNQVGALGAALKATNGILSYSGFTTGPIVPGAVFSVSSPAPDSVRIAFADLGGGPITGDGLLVTLHFDVSPGAGSGDFSELIFSELSAADPLGGGLSIAGDNGLLTVVPEVEVHGSAHYCSLSGGGDPTKPLADQ
;
A
#
# COMPACT_ATOMS: atom_id res chain seq x y z
N ALA A 1 -27.76 -6.78 17.46
CA ALA A 1 -28.58 -6.94 16.24
C ALA A 1 -28.16 -5.83 15.28
N LEU A 2 -27.78 -6.18 14.04
CA LEU A 2 -27.29 -5.28 12.99
C LEU A 2 -28.39 -4.31 12.48
N PRO A 3 -28.01 -3.29 11.68
CA PRO A 3 -28.11 -3.50 10.23
C PRO A 3 -26.90 -3.03 9.39
N LEU A 4 -26.82 -3.60 8.19
CA LEU A 4 -26.01 -3.23 7.02
C LEU A 4 -26.55 -1.96 6.32
N ASP A 5 -25.66 -1.23 5.64
CA ASP A 5 -25.89 -0.44 4.40
C ASP A 5 -24.48 -0.15 3.79
N VAL A 6 -23.99 -0.66 2.66
CA VAL A 6 -24.41 -0.71 1.23
C VAL A 6 -24.45 0.64 0.49
N THR A 7 -23.44 1.48 0.68
CA THR A 7 -22.91 2.33 -0.43
C THR A 7 -21.40 2.48 -0.31
N GLY A 8 -20.66 2.05 -1.34
CA GLY A 8 -19.21 2.19 -1.43
C GLY A 8 -18.74 3.63 -1.58
N ARG A 9 -18.88 4.43 -0.51
CA ARG A 9 -18.23 5.73 -0.34
C ARG A 9 -17.40 5.69 0.94
N PRO A 10 -16.20 6.30 0.97
CA PRO A 10 -15.44 6.42 2.21
C PRO A 10 -16.28 7.20 3.23
N VAL A 11 -16.70 6.51 4.29
CA VAL A 11 -17.25 7.14 5.48
C VAL A 11 -16.07 7.59 6.31
N PHE A 12 -15.72 8.87 6.21
CA PHE A 12 -14.84 9.50 7.18
C PHE A 12 -15.60 9.60 8.50
N TYR A 13 -15.21 8.81 9.49
CA TYR A 13 -15.58 9.11 10.88
C TYR A 13 -14.82 10.38 11.30
N ASN A 14 -15.40 11.54 11.01
CA ASN A 14 -15.09 12.75 11.76
C ASN A 14 -15.61 12.53 13.19
N ARG A 15 -14.81 11.92 14.06
CA ARG A 15 -14.84 12.34 15.47
C ARG A 15 -14.16 13.69 15.52
N MET A 16 -14.96 14.73 15.33
CA MET A 16 -14.68 15.99 15.99
C MET A 16 -14.55 15.67 17.48
N ALA A 17 -13.34 15.70 18.02
CA ALA A 17 -13.17 15.92 19.43
C ALA A 17 -13.87 17.26 19.72
N GLN A 18 -14.95 17.21 20.50
CA GLN A 18 -15.50 18.41 21.10
C GLN A 18 -14.42 18.99 22.01
N LEU A 19 -13.73 20.01 21.50
CA LEU A 19 -12.88 20.87 22.30
C LEU A 19 -13.78 21.57 23.34
N SER A 20 -13.46 21.40 24.61
CA SER A 20 -13.97 22.25 25.68
C SER A 20 -13.46 23.70 25.48
N PRO A 21 -14.17 24.74 25.97
CA PRO A 21 -13.84 26.10 25.58
C PRO A 21 -12.63 26.65 26.35
N ALA A 22 -11.78 27.33 25.58
CA ALA A 22 -10.78 28.33 25.95
C ALA A 22 -9.47 27.86 26.59
N GLN A 23 -8.44 27.70 25.76
CA GLN A 23 -7.23 28.54 25.86
C GLN A 23 -6.81 29.01 24.47
N THR A 24 -6.92 30.31 24.23
CA THR A 24 -6.46 31.00 23.03
C THR A 24 -4.94 31.14 23.07
N GLY A 25 -4.23 30.19 22.45
CA GLY A 25 -2.82 30.31 22.06
C GLY A 25 -2.72 30.40 20.54
N ALA A 26 -2.02 31.41 20.04
CA ALA A 26 -1.95 31.74 18.62
C ALA A 26 -0.97 30.84 17.86
N ILE A 27 -1.45 30.10 16.85
CA ILE A 27 -0.58 29.51 15.81
C ILE A 27 0.15 30.67 15.12
N LYS A 28 1.48 30.69 15.19
CA LYS A 28 2.25 31.83 14.70
C LYS A 28 3.53 31.40 13.99
N ALA A 29 3.43 31.05 12.70
CA ALA A 29 4.49 31.00 11.66
C ALA A 29 4.89 29.59 11.11
N PRO A 30 5.89 29.46 10.20
CA PRO A 30 5.76 28.60 9.02
C PRO A 30 5.80 27.10 9.34
N ALA A 31 4.91 26.34 8.69
CA ALA A 31 4.93 24.89 8.73
C ALA A 31 5.69 24.33 7.52
N THR A 32 6.41 23.21 7.66
CA THR A 32 7.05 22.48 6.55
C THR A 32 6.77 20.98 6.67
N ALA A 33 6.18 20.39 5.64
CA ALA A 33 5.84 18.98 5.60
C ALA A 33 6.95 18.14 4.94
N ALA A 34 7.60 17.26 5.70
CA ALA A 34 8.55 16.26 5.19
C ALA A 34 7.92 14.86 5.21
N LEU A 35 8.42 13.95 4.37
CA LEU A 35 7.85 12.61 4.16
C LEU A 35 8.93 11.56 4.39
N LEU A 36 8.63 10.57 5.23
CA LEU A 36 9.55 9.45 5.54
C LEU A 36 8.95 8.12 5.06
N SER A 37 9.70 7.33 4.28
CA SER A 37 9.34 5.96 3.85
C SER A 37 10.33 4.92 4.37
N PRO A 38 9.90 3.67 4.62
CA PRO A 38 10.80 2.53 4.70
C PRO A 38 11.48 2.26 3.34
N PRO A 39 12.74 1.82 3.29
CA PRO A 39 13.51 1.63 2.08
C PRO A 39 12.89 0.58 1.16
N THR A 40 12.64 0.98 -0.09
CA THR A 40 12.22 0.07 -1.16
C THR A 40 13.44 -0.44 -1.91
N GLY A 41 13.73 -1.73 -1.72
CA GLY A 41 14.52 -2.64 -2.56
C GLY A 41 15.42 -2.03 -3.65
N ASN A 42 16.61 -1.60 -3.24
CA ASN A 42 17.89 -1.63 -3.99
C ASN A 42 19.04 -0.97 -3.21
N ASP A 43 18.74 -0.40 -2.05
CA ASP A 43 19.73 0.15 -1.13
C ASP A 43 20.55 -0.98 -0.47
N ALA A 44 21.88 -0.86 -0.52
CA ALA A 44 22.76 -1.82 0.15
C ALA A 44 22.58 -1.70 1.67
N ILE A 45 21.96 -2.71 2.27
CA ILE A 45 21.79 -2.79 3.73
C ILE A 45 23.16 -3.06 4.35
N LEU A 46 23.63 -2.11 5.16
CA LEU A 46 24.92 -2.17 5.86
C LEU A 46 24.77 -2.76 7.26
N PHE A 47 23.62 -2.53 7.90
CA PHE A 47 23.26 -3.12 9.18
C PHE A 47 21.75 -3.30 9.26
N PHE A 48 21.31 -4.38 9.90
CA PHE A 48 19.91 -4.63 10.20
C PHE A 48 19.79 -5.48 11.46
N ASP A 49 18.90 -5.08 12.35
CA ASP A 49 18.49 -5.86 13.52
C ASP A 49 16.98 -5.66 13.74
N ASP A 50 16.23 -6.75 13.65
CA ASP A 50 14.78 -6.81 13.94
C ASP A 50 14.49 -7.12 15.41
N MET A 51 15.53 -7.16 16.25
CA MET A 51 15.47 -7.44 17.70
C MET A 51 15.01 -8.85 18.08
N GLU A 52 14.71 -9.72 17.12
CA GLU A 52 14.22 -11.09 17.37
C GLU A 52 15.34 -12.09 17.70
N SER A 53 16.59 -11.71 17.46
CA SER A 53 17.76 -12.60 17.59
C SER A 53 18.49 -12.45 18.93
N GLY A 54 17.77 -12.03 19.98
CA GLY A 54 18.33 -11.75 21.31
C GLY A 54 19.17 -10.47 21.34
N ILE A 55 20.04 -10.33 22.34
CA ILE A 55 20.78 -9.07 22.59
C ILE A 55 21.70 -8.66 21.42
N ASN A 56 22.12 -9.58 20.55
CA ASN A 56 22.85 -9.34 19.30
C ASN A 56 24.04 -8.34 19.36
N GLY A 57 24.70 -8.21 20.51
CA GLY A 57 25.85 -7.31 20.71
C GLY A 57 25.48 -5.88 21.13
N TRP A 58 24.20 -5.59 21.33
CA TRP A 58 23.73 -4.36 21.98
C TRP A 58 24.21 -4.31 23.42
N SER A 59 24.44 -3.11 23.92
CA SER A 59 24.90 -2.86 25.28
C SER A 59 24.27 -1.60 25.84
N THR A 60 24.40 -1.39 27.14
CA THR A 60 23.80 -0.26 27.84
C THR A 60 24.89 0.58 28.52
N LEU A 61 24.62 1.87 28.68
CA LEU A 61 25.51 2.81 29.37
C LEU A 61 24.70 3.73 30.27
N LEU A 62 25.08 3.80 31.53
CA LEU A 62 24.61 4.83 32.46
C LEU A 62 25.32 6.16 32.16
N VAL A 63 24.54 7.24 32.09
CA VAL A 63 25.00 8.58 31.76
C VAL A 63 24.67 9.52 32.93
N GLY A 64 25.42 10.62 33.05
CA GLY A 64 25.16 11.70 34.01
C GLY A 64 25.09 11.31 35.49
N GLY A 65 25.62 10.15 35.87
CA GLY A 65 25.57 9.65 37.25
C GLY A 65 24.29 8.91 37.62
N SER A 66 23.46 8.53 36.64
CA SER A 66 22.35 7.61 36.90
C SER A 66 22.84 6.28 37.48
N VAL A 67 21.98 5.66 38.28
CA VAL A 67 22.23 4.36 38.93
C VAL A 67 21.30 3.27 38.42
N ASP A 68 20.33 3.63 37.58
CA ASP A 68 19.25 2.76 37.12
C ASP A 68 19.39 2.50 35.62
N ASP A 69 19.81 1.27 35.29
CA ASP A 69 19.89 0.81 33.90
C ASP A 69 18.61 0.07 33.54
N LEU A 70 17.77 0.72 32.73
CA LEU A 70 16.43 0.24 32.43
C LEU A 70 16.29 -0.34 31.02
N TRP A 71 17.31 -0.25 30.18
CA TRP A 71 17.26 -0.81 28.83
C TRP A 71 17.35 -2.33 28.87
N HIS A 72 16.35 -3.01 28.33
CA HIS A 72 16.32 -4.46 28.21
C HIS A 72 15.43 -4.88 27.03
N GLN A 73 15.56 -6.12 26.57
CA GLN A 73 14.62 -6.68 25.60
C GLN A 73 13.30 -7.05 26.28
N THR A 74 12.18 -6.72 25.64
CA THR A 74 10.84 -6.97 26.16
C THR A 74 9.94 -7.63 25.11
N ASN A 75 8.87 -8.26 25.58
CA ASN A 75 7.76 -8.77 24.76
C ASN A 75 6.43 -8.03 25.05
N LEU A 76 6.48 -6.88 25.74
CA LEU A 76 5.28 -6.11 26.08
C LEU A 76 4.70 -5.35 24.89
N ASP A 77 5.57 -4.71 24.09
CA ASP A 77 5.21 -4.00 22.87
C ASP A 77 6.37 -4.10 21.88
N PHE A 78 6.06 -4.24 20.60
CA PHE A 78 7.03 -4.50 19.53
C PHE A 78 6.41 -4.18 18.16
N HIS A 79 7.25 -3.86 17.19
CA HIS A 79 6.84 -3.67 15.80
C HIS A 79 7.03 -4.96 14.98
N SER A 80 8.15 -5.64 15.19
CA SER A 80 8.53 -6.93 14.60
C SER A 80 8.53 -8.03 15.66
N PRO A 81 8.28 -9.30 15.27
CA PRO A 81 7.10 -10.07 15.65
C PRO A 81 6.89 -10.37 17.13
N SER A 82 7.91 -10.23 17.97
CA SER A 82 7.76 -10.52 19.39
C SER A 82 8.60 -9.67 20.33
N THR A 83 9.67 -9.04 19.86
CA THR A 83 10.69 -8.47 20.74
C THR A 83 11.09 -7.07 20.31
N SER A 84 11.25 -6.17 21.28
CA SER A 84 11.85 -4.85 21.08
C SER A 84 12.80 -4.52 22.22
N TRP A 85 13.61 -3.47 22.07
CA TRP A 85 14.31 -2.87 23.21
C TRP A 85 13.42 -1.84 23.89
N TRP A 86 13.44 -1.84 25.22
CA TRP A 86 12.63 -0.94 26.02
C TRP A 86 13.39 -0.38 27.20
N CYS A 87 13.26 0.92 27.43
CA CYS A 87 13.68 1.59 28.64
C CYS A 87 12.52 1.69 29.64
N GLY A 88 12.43 0.74 30.57
CA GLY A 88 11.41 0.73 31.60
C GLY A 88 11.48 -0.48 32.52
N ILE A 89 10.40 -0.75 33.24
CA ILE A 89 10.31 -1.77 34.29
C ILE A 89 9.12 -2.69 34.01
N GLU A 90 9.40 -3.94 33.61
CA GLU A 90 8.40 -4.98 33.27
C GLU A 90 7.25 -5.08 34.27
N ALA A 91 7.56 -5.11 35.56
CA ALA A 91 6.56 -5.30 36.61
C ALA A 91 5.61 -4.10 36.78
N GLN A 92 6.00 -2.91 36.30
CA GLN A 92 5.26 -1.66 36.48
C GLN A 92 4.64 -1.14 35.18
N GLY A 93 5.23 -1.46 34.03
CA GLY A 93 4.83 -0.91 32.75
C GLY A 93 5.19 0.57 32.58
N ASN A 94 6.15 1.07 33.37
CA ASN A 94 6.68 2.43 33.31
C ASN A 94 8.18 2.47 33.63
N TYR A 95 8.79 3.65 33.64
CA TYR A 95 10.23 3.85 33.96
C TYR A 95 10.47 4.55 35.31
N ASP A 96 9.47 4.63 36.18
CA ASP A 96 9.59 5.30 37.48
C ASP A 96 10.37 4.44 38.49
N THR A 97 11.61 4.83 38.78
CA THR A 97 12.42 4.27 39.87
C THR A 97 12.45 5.16 41.12
N GLY A 98 11.80 6.33 41.06
CA GLY A 98 11.98 7.43 42.01
C GLY A 98 13.31 8.18 41.86
N ASN A 99 14.06 7.96 40.77
CA ASN A 99 15.27 8.70 40.41
C ASN A 99 15.15 9.21 38.96
N ARG A 100 16.04 10.14 38.59
CA ARG A 100 16.25 10.53 37.19
C ARG A 100 16.83 9.37 36.39
N ILE A 101 16.20 9.09 35.25
CA ILE A 101 16.70 8.12 34.28
C ILE A 101 17.57 8.88 33.29
N ASP A 102 18.83 8.44 33.15
CA ASP A 102 19.82 9.06 32.27
C ASP A 102 20.73 7.93 31.79
N ASN A 103 20.30 7.25 30.72
CA ASN A 103 20.94 6.03 30.24
C ASN A 103 20.80 5.88 28.72
N MET A 104 21.61 5.02 28.13
CA MET A 104 21.73 4.88 26.68
C MET A 104 21.80 3.41 26.27
N LEU A 105 21.00 3.04 25.27
CA LEU A 105 21.14 1.79 24.53
C LEU A 105 22.12 2.00 23.36
N ILE A 106 23.10 1.11 23.24
CA ILE A 106 24.21 1.22 22.30
C ILE A 106 24.17 0.02 21.34
N SER A 107 24.20 0.30 20.04
CA SER A 107 24.26 -0.72 19.00
C SER A 107 25.57 -1.51 19.04
N PRO A 108 25.63 -2.68 18.38
CA PRO A 108 26.89 -3.28 17.96
C PRO A 108 27.70 -2.32 17.07
N LEU A 109 28.97 -2.64 16.85
CA LEU A 109 29.82 -1.89 15.91
C LEU A 109 29.29 -2.07 14.47
N ILE A 110 28.97 -0.95 13.82
CA ILE A 110 28.48 -0.90 12.44
C ILE A 110 29.62 -0.46 11.53
N ASP A 111 29.95 -1.29 10.54
CA ASP A 111 31.06 -1.03 9.62
C ASP A 111 30.58 -0.31 8.35
N LEU A 112 30.92 0.98 8.24
CA LEU A 112 30.63 1.82 7.07
C LEU A 112 31.90 2.09 6.24
N THR A 113 33.01 1.38 6.48
CA THR A 113 34.29 1.65 5.81
C THR A 113 34.26 1.49 4.29
N GLY A 114 33.37 0.65 3.79
CA GLY A 114 33.13 0.45 2.35
C GLY A 114 32.01 1.32 1.77
N ALA A 115 31.28 2.07 2.61
CA ALA A 115 30.07 2.76 2.22
C ALA A 115 30.32 4.23 1.84
N SER A 116 29.51 4.75 0.93
CA SER A 116 29.55 6.13 0.45
C SER A 116 28.25 6.85 0.76
N ALA A 117 28.33 8.15 1.04
CA ALA A 117 27.14 8.98 1.16
C ALA A 117 26.29 8.96 -0.13
N PRO A 118 24.95 9.05 -0.03
CA PRO A 118 24.18 9.24 1.20
C PRO A 118 24.01 7.97 2.04
N LEU A 119 24.02 8.11 3.37
CA LEU A 119 23.76 7.02 4.32
C LEU A 119 22.62 7.40 5.26
N THR A 120 21.70 6.45 5.49
CA THR A 120 20.57 6.65 6.39
C THR A 120 20.54 5.63 7.52
N LEU A 121 20.32 6.10 8.74
CA LEU A 121 19.84 5.31 9.88
C LEU A 121 18.32 5.37 9.91
N GLU A 122 17.68 4.21 9.95
CA GLU A 122 16.24 4.05 10.10
C GLU A 122 15.93 3.14 11.29
N PHE A 123 14.88 3.42 12.04
CA PHE A 123 14.38 2.56 13.10
C PHE A 123 12.91 2.86 13.40
N TYR A 124 12.19 1.86 13.90
CA TYR A 124 10.86 2.05 14.46
C TYR A 124 10.98 2.40 15.95
N GLU A 125 10.14 3.32 16.40
CA GLU A 125 10.04 3.68 17.80
C GLU A 125 8.59 3.88 18.24
N TYR A 126 8.35 3.59 19.51
CA TYR A 126 7.16 4.01 20.23
C TYR A 126 7.62 4.68 21.53
N PHE A 127 7.08 5.85 21.83
CA PHE A 127 7.37 6.52 23.09
C PHE A 127 6.09 7.02 23.77
N SER A 128 6.09 6.96 25.09
CA SER A 128 5.11 7.59 25.98
C SER A 128 5.85 8.06 27.21
N THR A 129 6.03 9.37 27.33
CA THR A 129 6.99 10.03 28.23
C THR A 129 6.39 11.34 28.75
N GLU A 130 6.97 11.96 29.77
CA GLU A 130 6.52 13.29 30.19
C GLU A 130 6.80 14.32 29.09
N HIS A 131 5.75 15.01 28.67
CA HIS A 131 5.84 16.00 27.60
C HIS A 131 6.70 17.19 28.03
N TYR A 132 7.79 17.46 27.30
CA TYR A 132 8.85 18.48 27.52
C TYR A 132 9.91 18.22 28.56
N TRP A 133 9.91 17.07 29.19
CA TRP A 133 10.87 16.78 30.25
C TRP A 133 11.67 15.54 29.93
N ASP A 134 11.01 14.56 29.31
CA ASP A 134 11.61 13.26 29.03
C ASP A 134 11.89 13.10 27.54
N PHE A 135 13.18 13.05 27.19
CA PHE A 135 13.61 13.21 25.80
C PHE A 135 14.22 11.93 25.21
N CYS A 136 13.75 11.59 24.01
CA CYS A 136 14.22 10.43 23.23
C CYS A 136 15.29 10.87 22.21
N MET A 137 16.56 10.88 22.60
CA MET A 137 17.68 11.41 21.79
C MET A 137 18.42 10.30 21.03
N VAL A 138 19.10 10.67 19.93
CA VAL A 138 19.93 9.73 19.14
C VAL A 138 21.28 10.34 18.85
N ALA A 139 22.34 9.60 19.11
CA ALA A 139 23.72 10.01 18.89
C ALA A 139 24.54 8.93 18.15
N VAL A 140 25.66 9.36 17.56
CA VAL A 140 26.62 8.50 16.88
C VAL A 140 28.01 8.69 17.47
N SER A 141 28.72 7.59 17.69
CA SER A 141 30.13 7.60 18.03
C SER A 141 30.96 6.96 16.92
N ALA A 142 32.08 7.58 16.54
CA ALA A 142 33.04 7.05 15.58
C ALA A 142 34.39 6.67 16.20
N ASP A 143 34.50 6.74 17.53
CA ASP A 143 35.74 6.50 18.29
C ASP A 143 35.56 5.41 19.36
N GLY A 144 34.59 4.51 19.15
CA GLY A 144 34.33 3.38 20.05
C GLY A 144 33.62 3.78 21.34
N GLY A 145 32.83 4.86 21.32
CA GLY A 145 32.01 5.32 22.44
C GLY A 145 32.69 6.34 23.35
N LEU A 146 33.88 6.86 22.97
CA LEU A 146 34.59 7.87 23.75
C LEU A 146 33.95 9.26 23.61
N THR A 147 33.48 9.60 22.41
CA THR A 147 32.73 10.81 22.12
C THR A 147 31.48 10.51 21.29
N TRP A 148 30.44 11.33 21.48
CA TRP A 148 29.13 11.16 20.86
C TRP A 148 28.71 12.45 20.15
N THR A 149 28.40 12.34 18.87
CA THR A 149 27.82 13.41 18.04
C THR A 149 26.31 13.21 17.97
N GLN A 150 25.54 14.22 18.38
CA GLN A 150 24.08 14.13 18.38
C GLN A 150 23.51 14.18 16.95
N LEU A 151 22.65 13.23 16.59
CA LEU A 151 21.83 13.23 15.37
C LEU A 151 20.44 13.81 15.62
N ARG A 152 19.85 13.49 16.77
CA ARG A 152 18.52 13.94 17.21
C ARG A 152 18.60 14.44 18.64
N GLY A 153 18.25 15.71 18.83
CA GLY A 153 18.43 16.43 20.09
C GLY A 153 19.47 17.55 20.00
N SER A 154 19.75 18.21 21.11
CA SER A 154 20.85 19.19 21.25
C SER A 154 21.42 19.14 22.66
N SER A 155 22.45 19.93 22.96
CA SER A 155 23.01 20.09 24.32
C SER A 155 21.98 20.50 25.40
N TYR A 156 20.79 20.91 24.97
CA TYR A 156 19.61 21.18 25.78
C TYR A 156 18.38 20.70 24.97
N TRP A 157 18.12 19.38 24.87
CA TRP A 157 16.92 18.70 24.30
C TRP A 157 16.57 18.90 22.81
N GLY A 158 16.78 20.07 22.20
CA GLY A 158 16.74 20.26 20.73
C GLY A 158 15.51 19.69 20.01
N THR A 159 15.75 18.88 18.97
CA THR A 159 14.71 18.21 18.15
C THR A 159 14.27 16.85 18.71
N ALA A 160 14.68 16.48 19.92
CA ALA A 160 14.30 15.21 20.51
C ALA A 160 12.81 15.22 20.87
N PRO A 161 12.05 14.18 20.47
CA PRO A 161 10.66 14.08 20.85
C PRO A 161 10.50 13.75 22.35
N SER A 162 9.36 14.17 22.88
CA SER A 162 8.83 13.90 24.22
C SER A 162 7.30 13.73 24.12
N GLY A 163 6.64 13.35 25.21
CA GLY A 163 5.19 13.10 25.19
C GLY A 163 4.89 11.70 24.64
N SER A 164 3.87 11.56 23.78
CA SER A 164 3.50 10.26 23.22
C SER A 164 3.39 10.27 21.70
N SER A 165 3.99 9.25 21.07
CA SER A 165 3.82 8.97 19.64
C SER A 165 2.46 8.36 19.31
N ASN A 166 1.73 7.84 20.31
CA ASN A 166 0.44 7.10 20.23
C ASN A 166 0.46 5.79 19.41
N VAL A 167 1.39 5.64 18.48
CA VAL A 167 1.62 4.47 17.62
C VAL A 167 3.12 4.29 17.41
N TRP A 168 3.52 3.10 16.97
CA TRP A 168 4.85 2.90 16.40
C TRP A 168 5.03 3.79 15.17
N ILE A 169 6.09 4.58 15.17
CA ILE A 169 6.45 5.49 14.08
C ILE A 169 7.83 5.13 13.54
N LEU A 170 8.04 5.42 12.26
CA LEU A 170 9.33 5.30 11.60
C LEU A 170 10.14 6.58 11.80
N SER A 171 11.37 6.43 12.28
CA SER A 171 12.35 7.52 12.40
C SER A 171 13.52 7.27 11.46
N ALA A 172 13.95 8.33 10.78
CA ALA A 172 15.06 8.30 9.84
C ALA A 172 16.00 9.48 10.06
N LEU A 173 17.30 9.23 10.10
CA LEU A 173 18.35 10.21 10.40
C LEU A 173 19.50 10.08 9.41
N ASP A 174 19.99 11.22 8.92
CA ASP A 174 21.16 11.29 8.05
C ASP A 174 22.43 10.97 8.84
N ILE A 175 23.15 9.93 8.41
CA ILE A 175 24.46 9.56 8.95
C ILE A 175 25.56 9.63 7.89
N SER A 176 25.30 10.27 6.75
CA SER A 176 26.26 10.50 5.67
C SER A 176 27.61 11.08 6.14
N PRO A 177 27.68 11.96 7.16
CA PRO A 177 28.97 12.44 7.68
C PRO A 177 29.89 11.33 8.23
N PHE A 178 29.35 10.15 8.50
CA PHE A 178 30.09 9.00 9.04
C PHE A 178 30.46 7.96 7.98
N ALA A 179 30.24 8.25 6.70
CA ALA A 179 30.68 7.37 5.60
C ALA A 179 32.19 7.09 5.69
N GLY A 180 32.58 5.84 5.43
CA GLY A 180 33.97 5.39 5.52
C GLY A 180 34.47 5.11 6.94
N GLN A 181 33.62 5.15 7.97
CA GLN A 181 34.01 4.96 9.37
C GLN A 181 33.36 3.70 9.97
N GLN A 182 33.82 3.26 11.14
CA GLN A 182 33.08 2.32 11.98
C GLN A 182 32.40 3.12 13.08
N ILE A 183 31.11 2.86 13.30
CA ILE A 183 30.31 3.65 14.23
C ILE A 183 29.53 2.81 15.24
N LEU A 184 29.09 3.47 16.31
CA LEU A 184 28.06 3.02 17.23
C LEU A 184 26.89 4.01 17.15
N ILE A 185 25.66 3.51 17.22
CA ILE A 185 24.45 4.30 17.42
C ILE A 185 24.07 4.22 18.91
N GLY A 186 23.71 5.36 19.50
CA GLY A 186 23.28 5.48 20.88
C GLY A 186 21.87 6.07 20.95
N TYR A 187 20.93 5.31 21.49
CA TYR A 187 19.58 5.75 21.82
C TYR A 187 19.57 6.22 23.27
N TYR A 188 19.53 7.53 23.46
CA TYR A 188 19.79 8.18 24.72
C TYR A 188 18.49 8.69 25.36
N PHE A 189 18.14 8.17 26.53
CA PHE A 189 16.93 8.53 27.26
C PHE A 189 17.29 9.28 28.54
N ASP A 190 16.76 10.49 28.66
CA ASP A 190 17.00 11.39 29.81
C ASP A 190 15.68 12.02 30.26
N THR A 191 15.31 11.80 31.52
CA THR A 191 14.10 12.36 32.15
C THR A 191 14.33 13.74 32.77
N ILE A 192 15.57 14.23 32.76
CA ILE A 192 16.02 15.50 33.38
C ILE A 192 15.89 15.56 34.90
N ASP A 193 14.84 15.00 35.49
CA ASP A 193 14.60 14.89 36.92
C ASP A 193 13.92 13.56 37.30
N ASP A 194 13.58 13.43 38.59
CA ASP A 194 12.98 12.25 39.22
C ASP A 194 11.46 12.31 39.34
N ALA A 195 10.80 13.27 38.69
CA ALA A 195 9.36 13.48 38.76
C ALA A 195 8.64 12.92 37.53
N ALA A 196 7.34 12.61 37.69
CA ALA A 196 6.41 12.28 36.60
C ALA A 196 6.89 11.18 35.62
N ASN A 197 7.64 10.19 36.12
CA ASN A 197 8.19 9.11 35.32
C ASN A 197 7.23 7.91 35.15
N ASP A 198 5.92 8.08 35.43
CA ASP A 198 4.92 6.99 35.43
C ASP A 198 4.32 6.67 34.04
N PHE A 199 5.05 7.01 32.96
CA PHE A 199 4.69 6.69 31.59
C PHE A 199 5.41 5.44 31.06
N ALA A 200 4.99 4.91 29.90
CA ALA A 200 5.52 3.65 29.39
C ALA A 200 7.01 3.70 29.01
N GLY A 201 7.58 4.87 28.72
CA GLY A 201 8.97 5.04 28.33
C GLY A 201 9.17 4.98 26.83
N TRP A 202 10.32 4.44 26.41
CA TRP A 202 10.74 4.46 25.02
C TRP A 202 11.13 3.06 24.54
N PHE A 203 10.56 2.68 23.40
CA PHE A 203 10.74 1.40 22.73
C PHE A 203 11.42 1.61 21.37
N ILE A 204 12.35 0.72 21.03
CA ILE A 204 13.14 0.72 19.79
C ILE A 204 13.03 -0.65 19.12
N ASP A 205 12.77 -0.64 17.82
CA ASP A 205 12.68 -1.85 17.01
C ASP A 205 13.14 -1.61 15.56
N ASP A 206 13.41 -2.69 14.81
CA ASP A 206 13.73 -2.68 13.38
C ASP A 206 14.80 -1.67 12.98
N VAL A 207 15.98 -1.76 13.60
CA VAL A 207 17.08 -0.82 13.36
C VAL A 207 17.81 -1.21 12.07
N LYS A 208 17.94 -0.25 11.17
CA LYS A 208 18.52 -0.44 9.84
C LYS A 208 19.48 0.70 9.48
N VAL A 209 20.59 0.35 8.85
CA VAL A 209 21.50 1.30 8.21
C VAL A 209 21.74 0.89 6.77
N TYR A 210 21.68 1.84 5.84
CA TYR A 210 21.83 1.56 4.41
C TYR A 210 22.36 2.75 3.61
N GLU A 211 22.90 2.47 2.41
CA GLU A 211 23.27 3.49 1.42
C GLU A 211 22.02 3.98 0.67
N GLY A 212 21.70 5.27 0.80
CA GLY A 212 20.49 5.88 0.24
C GLY A 212 20.00 7.09 1.06
N VAL A 213 19.03 7.83 0.52
CA VAL A 213 18.29 8.88 1.24
C VAL A 213 16.87 8.39 1.46
N THR A 214 16.33 8.51 2.68
CA THR A 214 14.91 8.23 3.02
C THR A 214 13.89 9.23 2.45
N ASP A 215 14.33 10.28 1.76
CA ASP A 215 13.49 11.46 1.47
C ASP A 215 12.52 11.32 0.31
N VAL A 216 12.33 10.13 -0.25
CA VAL A 216 11.34 9.95 -1.31
C VAL A 216 10.38 8.84 -0.92
N VAL A 217 9.23 9.26 -0.39
CA VAL A 217 7.99 8.49 -0.45
C VAL A 217 7.38 8.80 -1.84
N PRO A 218 7.77 8.16 -2.96
CA PRO A 218 7.30 8.57 -4.30
C PRO A 218 5.78 8.46 -4.44
N TRP A 219 5.16 7.64 -3.59
CA TRP A 219 3.73 7.43 -3.53
C TRP A 219 3.01 8.42 -2.62
N LEU A 220 3.68 9.29 -1.88
CA LEU A 220 3.04 10.27 -1.00
C LEU A 220 3.60 11.66 -1.28
N SER A 221 2.76 12.67 -1.33
CA SER A 221 3.19 14.06 -1.53
C SER A 221 2.24 15.00 -0.80
N SER A 222 2.68 16.23 -0.53
CA SER A 222 1.83 17.27 0.06
C SER A 222 2.00 18.61 -0.66
N SER A 223 0.92 19.40 -0.71
CA SER A 223 0.93 20.73 -1.30
C SER A 223 -0.07 21.67 -0.60
N PRO A 224 0.34 22.89 -0.19
CA PRO A 224 1.70 23.38 -0.27
C PRO A 224 2.62 22.68 0.76
N ALA A 225 3.90 22.50 0.42
CA ALA A 225 4.87 21.85 1.30
C ALA A 225 5.27 22.76 2.48
N ASP A 226 5.08 24.08 2.32
CA ASP A 226 5.26 25.07 3.37
C ASP A 226 4.17 26.15 3.35
N GLY A 227 4.04 26.89 4.46
CA GLY A 227 3.15 28.04 4.52
C GLY A 227 3.09 28.69 5.89
N VAL A 228 2.44 29.85 5.97
CA VAL A 228 2.33 30.65 7.21
C VAL A 228 0.86 30.74 7.62
N VAL A 229 0.55 30.27 8.83
CA VAL A 229 -0.77 30.38 9.45
C VAL A 229 -0.78 31.55 10.42
N ALA A 230 -1.76 32.44 10.28
CA ALA A 230 -1.98 33.55 11.20
C ALA A 230 -2.67 33.07 12.50
N PRO A 231 -2.56 33.81 13.61
CA PRO A 231 -3.26 33.50 14.86
C PRO A 231 -4.75 33.20 14.67
N GLY A 232 -5.19 32.01 15.07
CA GLY A 232 -6.60 31.56 14.93
C GLY A 232 -7.04 31.25 13.50
N GLY A 233 -6.12 31.29 12.54
CA GLY A 233 -6.35 30.91 11.14
C GLY A 233 -6.18 29.41 10.90
N ASN A 234 -6.42 29.01 9.65
CA ASN A 234 -6.13 27.67 9.16
C ASN A 234 -5.48 27.75 7.78
N GLN A 235 -4.77 26.69 7.39
CA GLN A 235 -4.27 26.48 6.05
C GLN A 235 -4.57 25.04 5.64
N ASN A 236 -5.15 24.87 4.45
CA ASN A 236 -5.38 23.55 3.89
C ASN A 236 -4.08 23.04 3.24
N VAL A 237 -3.67 21.82 3.60
CA VAL A 237 -2.61 21.07 2.94
C VAL A 237 -3.24 19.86 2.25
N THR A 238 -3.07 19.75 0.95
CA THR A 238 -3.50 18.60 0.16
C THR A 238 -2.45 17.52 0.23
N VAL A 239 -2.80 16.35 0.77
CA VAL A 239 -1.97 15.15 0.76
C VAL A 239 -2.41 14.26 -0.40
N THR A 240 -1.47 13.83 -1.24
CA THR A 240 -1.73 12.99 -2.42
C THR A 240 -0.99 11.68 -2.30
N ALA A 241 -1.72 10.57 -2.38
CA ALA A 241 -1.15 9.23 -2.50
C ALA A 241 -1.22 8.74 -3.96
N ASN A 242 -0.10 8.33 -4.56
CA ASN A 242 0.02 7.82 -5.92
C ASN A 242 0.51 6.36 -5.92
N ALA A 243 -0.41 5.43 -6.15
CA ALA A 243 -0.11 4.00 -6.24
C ALA A 243 0.39 3.54 -7.63
N GLY A 244 0.60 4.47 -8.57
CA GLY A 244 0.97 4.16 -9.94
C GLY A 244 2.31 3.42 -10.02
N GLY A 245 2.29 2.20 -10.58
CA GLY A 245 3.49 1.37 -10.76
C GLY A 245 4.00 0.67 -9.50
N MET A 246 3.27 0.75 -8.38
CA MET A 246 3.61 0.03 -7.15
C MET A 246 3.15 -1.43 -7.21
N SER A 247 3.95 -2.32 -6.62
CA SER A 247 3.54 -3.69 -6.34
C SER A 247 2.51 -3.72 -5.20
N GLY A 248 1.81 -4.84 -5.08
CA GLY A 248 0.85 -5.03 -4.00
C GLY A 248 1.53 -5.08 -2.64
N GLY A 249 0.88 -4.51 -1.64
CA GLY A 249 1.40 -4.48 -0.28
C GLY A 249 0.85 -3.34 0.55
N THR A 250 1.25 -3.34 1.83
CA THR A 250 0.97 -2.26 2.77
C THR A 250 2.20 -1.37 2.87
N PHE A 251 2.04 -0.10 2.51
CA PHE A 251 3.07 0.93 2.60
C PHE A 251 2.73 1.87 3.74
N ARG A 252 3.71 2.20 4.57
CA ARG A 252 3.55 3.11 5.70
C ARG A 252 4.51 4.27 5.54
N ALA A 253 4.06 5.47 5.87
CA ALA A 253 4.86 6.67 5.90
C ALA A 253 4.33 7.61 6.98
N SER A 254 5.16 8.56 7.42
CA SER A 254 4.71 9.66 8.28
C SER A 254 4.84 10.98 7.51
N LEU A 255 3.75 11.76 7.49
CA LEU A 255 3.82 13.17 7.14
C LEU A 255 4.26 13.95 8.38
N VAL A 256 5.46 14.51 8.33
CA VAL A 256 6.09 15.25 9.42
C VAL A 256 5.84 16.72 9.21
N VAL A 257 4.96 17.33 10.01
CA VAL A 257 4.68 18.76 9.96
C VAL A 257 5.54 19.48 10.98
N ASN A 258 6.70 19.95 10.53
CA ASN A 258 7.48 20.93 11.28
C ASN A 258 6.64 22.19 11.39
N ASN A 259 6.56 22.75 12.58
CA ASN A 259 5.88 24.01 12.84
C ASN A 259 6.57 24.71 14.01
N ASN A 260 6.03 25.80 14.48
CA ASN A 260 6.62 26.55 15.59
C ASN A 260 5.68 26.72 16.77
N ASP A 261 4.68 25.85 16.84
CA ASP A 261 4.03 25.56 18.10
C ASP A 261 5.05 24.84 18.99
N PHE A 262 5.37 25.45 20.14
CA PHE A 262 6.24 24.81 21.13
C PHE A 262 5.62 23.46 21.53
N ASP A 263 4.28 23.49 21.67
CA ASP A 263 3.24 22.45 21.83
C ASP A 263 3.49 21.08 21.18
N LEU A 264 3.78 21.18 19.89
CA LEU A 264 3.36 20.16 18.93
C LEU A 264 4.26 20.21 17.69
N ASN A 265 5.58 20.31 17.92
CA ASN A 265 6.56 20.33 16.86
C ASN A 265 7.67 19.28 17.04
N PRO A 266 7.89 18.41 16.05
CA PRO A 266 7.08 18.22 14.84
C PRO A 266 5.79 17.44 15.12
N LEU A 267 4.73 17.74 14.37
CA LEU A 267 3.51 16.92 14.38
C LEU A 267 3.68 15.76 13.40
N PHE A 268 3.53 14.53 13.90
CA PHE A 268 3.55 13.32 13.07
C PHE A 268 2.13 12.91 12.67
N VAL A 269 1.87 12.81 11.37
CA VAL A 269 0.62 12.28 10.83
C VAL A 269 0.91 10.96 10.12
N PRO A 270 0.58 9.81 10.72
CA PRO A 270 0.82 8.51 10.10
C PRO A 270 -0.09 8.30 8.89
N VAL A 271 0.47 7.77 7.81
CA VAL A 271 -0.21 7.45 6.55
C VAL A 271 0.04 5.98 6.21
N THR A 272 -1.04 5.23 6.02
CA THR A 272 -1.00 3.85 5.53
C THR A 272 -1.66 3.77 4.16
N LEU A 273 -0.95 3.28 3.16
CA LEU A 273 -1.45 3.00 1.82
C LEU A 273 -1.45 1.49 1.59
N ASN A 274 -2.63 0.91 1.38
CA ASN A 274 -2.76 -0.48 0.94
C ASN A 274 -2.90 -0.49 -0.59
N VAL A 275 -1.86 -0.95 -1.28
CA VAL A 275 -1.88 -1.14 -2.73
C VAL A 275 -2.31 -2.58 -3.01
N THR A 276 -3.42 -2.75 -3.72
CA THR A 276 -3.70 -4.04 -4.36
C THR A 276 -2.73 -4.17 -5.53
N GLY A 277 -1.84 -5.15 -5.48
CA GLY A 277 -0.84 -5.33 -6.54
C GLY A 277 -1.47 -5.62 -7.88
N MET A 278 -0.66 -5.47 -8.93
CA MET A 278 -1.01 -6.11 -10.20
C MET A 278 -1.18 -7.61 -9.90
N PRO A 279 -2.35 -8.20 -10.21
CA PRO A 279 -2.57 -9.61 -9.95
C PRO A 279 -1.57 -10.42 -10.78
N ASP A 280 -1.17 -11.59 -10.26
CA ASP A 280 -0.26 -12.50 -10.97
C ASP A 280 -0.83 -12.86 -12.33
N ILE A 281 -2.14 -13.00 -12.44
CA ILE A 281 -2.85 -13.20 -13.72
C ILE A 281 -4.15 -12.39 -13.79
N VAL A 282 -4.60 -12.06 -15.00
CA VAL A 282 -5.89 -11.38 -15.26
C VAL A 282 -6.71 -12.23 -16.22
N ILE A 283 -7.97 -12.51 -15.86
CA ILE A 283 -8.98 -13.06 -16.77
C ILE A 283 -9.90 -11.93 -17.24
N SER A 284 -10.12 -11.77 -18.55
CA SER A 284 -10.81 -10.59 -19.07
C SER A 284 -11.80 -10.89 -20.19
N ILE A 285 -12.81 -10.02 -20.34
CA ILE A 285 -13.78 -10.02 -21.45
C ILE A 285 -13.82 -8.61 -22.06
N PRO A 286 -13.95 -8.46 -23.40
CA PRO A 286 -14.11 -7.15 -24.03
C PRO A 286 -15.35 -6.37 -23.53
N LEU A 287 -15.26 -5.04 -23.53
CA LEU A 287 -16.32 -4.12 -23.09
C LEU A 287 -17.25 -3.66 -24.22
N ASP A 288 -16.96 -4.04 -25.46
CA ASP A 288 -17.63 -3.56 -26.67
C ASP A 288 -18.34 -4.67 -27.44
N LEU A 289 -18.71 -5.76 -26.76
CA LEU A 289 -19.43 -6.86 -27.38
C LEU A 289 -20.83 -6.39 -27.83
N GLN A 290 -21.23 -6.82 -29.02
CA GLN A 290 -22.53 -6.48 -29.61
C GLN A 290 -23.24 -7.73 -30.11
N GLY A 291 -24.52 -7.87 -29.75
CA GLY A 291 -25.34 -9.01 -30.18
C GLY A 291 -26.71 -8.57 -30.68
N ASN A 292 -27.31 -9.39 -31.54
CA ASN A 292 -28.64 -9.17 -32.09
C ASN A 292 -29.67 -10.00 -31.32
N PRO A 293 -30.91 -9.51 -31.13
CA PRO A 293 -31.98 -10.30 -30.52
C PRO A 293 -32.18 -11.64 -31.24
N GLY A 294 -32.23 -12.74 -30.49
CA GLY A 294 -32.43 -14.10 -31.03
C GLY A 294 -31.23 -14.72 -31.74
N SER A 295 -30.08 -14.04 -31.76
CA SER A 295 -28.82 -14.56 -32.30
C SER A 295 -27.99 -15.27 -31.23
N SER A 296 -27.02 -16.09 -31.68
CA SER A 296 -25.95 -16.60 -30.82
C SER A 296 -24.74 -15.69 -30.92
N ILE A 297 -24.08 -15.43 -29.80
CA ILE A 297 -22.90 -14.56 -29.71
C ILE A 297 -21.71 -15.24 -29.06
N ASP A 298 -20.55 -14.95 -29.63
CA ASP A 298 -19.26 -15.36 -29.12
C ASP A 298 -18.71 -14.33 -28.13
N VAL A 299 -18.50 -14.78 -26.90
CA VAL A 299 -17.90 -14.02 -25.81
C VAL A 299 -16.48 -14.56 -25.58
N PRO A 300 -15.44 -13.94 -26.14
CA PRO A 300 -14.07 -14.35 -25.91
C PRO A 300 -13.63 -13.98 -24.49
N VAL A 301 -13.05 -14.94 -23.80
CA VAL A 301 -12.41 -14.77 -22.49
C VAL A 301 -10.91 -14.91 -22.66
N PHE A 302 -10.17 -13.86 -22.30
CA PHE A 302 -8.72 -13.81 -22.39
C PHE A 302 -8.06 -14.08 -21.04
N LEU A 303 -6.83 -14.56 -21.07
CA LEU A 303 -5.96 -14.70 -19.90
C LEU A 303 -4.64 -13.96 -20.17
N THR A 304 -4.23 -13.12 -19.23
CA THR A 304 -2.92 -12.46 -19.20
C THR A 304 -2.14 -13.00 -18.00
N LEU A 305 -0.92 -13.46 -18.21
CA LEU A 305 -0.15 -14.20 -17.22
C LEU A 305 0.89 -13.36 -16.46
N ASN A 306 1.20 -12.15 -16.93
CA ASN A 306 2.23 -11.28 -16.33
C ASN A 306 3.58 -11.99 -16.04
N GLY A 307 3.96 -12.95 -16.89
CA GLY A 307 5.19 -13.74 -16.74
C GLY A 307 5.06 -15.02 -15.90
N ASN A 308 3.87 -15.33 -15.38
CA ASN A 308 3.59 -16.55 -14.62
C ASN A 308 3.18 -17.73 -15.51
N GLN A 309 3.11 -18.92 -14.92
CA GLN A 309 2.53 -20.12 -15.53
C GLN A 309 1.34 -20.59 -14.69
N VAL A 310 0.29 -21.09 -15.34
CA VAL A 310 -0.94 -21.51 -14.64
C VAL A 310 -1.10 -23.02 -14.74
N GLY A 311 -1.05 -23.69 -13.59
CA GLY A 311 -1.31 -25.13 -13.43
C GLY A 311 -2.75 -25.44 -13.08
N ALA A 312 -3.47 -24.53 -12.44
CA ALA A 312 -4.91 -24.65 -12.20
C ALA A 312 -5.59 -23.28 -12.21
N LEU A 313 -6.81 -23.21 -12.73
CA LEU A 313 -7.64 -22.01 -12.80
C LEU A 313 -9.10 -22.35 -12.53
N GLY A 314 -9.77 -21.53 -11.73
CA GLY A 314 -11.22 -21.56 -11.53
C GLY A 314 -11.80 -20.14 -11.58
N ALA A 315 -12.88 -19.97 -12.34
CA ALA A 315 -13.61 -18.71 -12.40
C ALA A 315 -15.12 -18.97 -12.61
N ALA A 316 -15.96 -18.24 -11.89
CA ALA A 316 -17.39 -18.13 -12.20
C ALA A 316 -17.65 -16.84 -12.97
N LEU A 317 -18.56 -16.90 -13.94
CA LEU A 317 -19.02 -15.73 -14.71
C LEU A 317 -20.54 -15.71 -14.70
N LYS A 318 -21.13 -14.54 -14.45
CA LYS A 318 -22.57 -14.33 -14.46
C LYS A 318 -22.95 -13.16 -15.36
N ALA A 319 -23.86 -13.41 -16.29
CA ALA A 319 -24.54 -12.41 -17.10
C ALA A 319 -25.67 -11.76 -16.29
N THR A 320 -25.79 -10.43 -16.35
CA THR A 320 -26.89 -9.69 -15.71
C THR A 320 -28.11 -9.58 -16.62
N ASN A 321 -29.23 -9.11 -16.06
CA ASN A 321 -30.47 -8.75 -16.77
C ASN A 321 -31.21 -9.89 -17.49
N GLY A 322 -30.72 -11.13 -17.44
CA GLY A 322 -31.45 -12.32 -17.90
C GLY A 322 -31.69 -12.40 -19.41
N ILE A 323 -30.95 -11.61 -20.20
CA ILE A 323 -31.07 -11.58 -21.66
C ILE A 323 -30.10 -12.53 -22.36
N LEU A 324 -29.21 -13.19 -21.62
CA LEU A 324 -28.25 -14.17 -22.14
C LEU A 324 -28.50 -15.55 -21.56
N SER A 325 -28.45 -16.55 -22.43
CA SER A 325 -28.52 -17.97 -22.06
C SER A 325 -27.32 -18.70 -22.65
N TYR A 326 -26.50 -19.30 -21.80
CA TYR A 326 -25.35 -20.09 -22.20
C TYR A 326 -25.76 -21.25 -23.11
N SER A 327 -25.07 -21.40 -24.25
CA SER A 327 -25.36 -22.41 -25.27
C SER A 327 -24.17 -23.30 -25.61
N GLY A 328 -22.95 -22.93 -25.21
CA GLY A 328 -21.77 -23.79 -25.37
C GLY A 328 -20.44 -23.05 -25.20
N PHE A 329 -19.35 -23.71 -25.54
CA PHE A 329 -18.03 -23.08 -25.56
C PHE A 329 -17.12 -23.71 -26.62
N THR A 330 -16.12 -22.95 -27.04
CA THR A 330 -14.98 -23.41 -27.84
C THR A 330 -13.70 -23.10 -27.07
N THR A 331 -12.90 -24.13 -26.76
CA THR A 331 -11.63 -23.96 -26.06
C THR A 331 -10.67 -23.10 -26.87
N GLY A 332 -9.98 -22.16 -26.21
CA GLY A 332 -9.02 -21.27 -26.83
C GLY A 332 -7.64 -21.92 -27.07
N PRO A 333 -6.81 -21.32 -27.94
CA PRO A 333 -5.53 -21.88 -28.37
C PRO A 333 -4.45 -21.93 -27.28
N ILE A 334 -4.57 -21.13 -26.21
CA ILE A 334 -3.56 -21.11 -25.13
C ILE A 334 -3.72 -22.29 -24.17
N VAL A 335 -4.84 -23.02 -24.25
CA VAL A 335 -5.10 -24.18 -23.40
C VAL A 335 -4.28 -25.36 -23.94
N PRO A 336 -3.24 -25.82 -23.22
CA PRO A 336 -2.50 -27.02 -23.59
C PRO A 336 -3.39 -28.24 -23.40
N GLY A 337 -3.06 -29.38 -24.02
CA GLY A 337 -3.85 -30.63 -24.06
C GLY A 337 -4.16 -31.32 -22.72
N ALA A 338 -4.70 -30.57 -21.77
CA ALA A 338 -5.04 -30.86 -20.39
C ALA A 338 -6.57 -30.87 -20.19
N VAL A 339 -7.03 -30.92 -18.93
CA VAL A 339 -8.46 -30.89 -18.60
C VAL A 339 -8.95 -29.45 -18.55
N PHE A 340 -9.74 -29.07 -19.55
CA PHE A 340 -10.47 -27.80 -19.59
C PHE A 340 -11.97 -28.08 -19.63
N SER A 341 -12.74 -27.37 -18.81
CA SER A 341 -14.18 -27.54 -18.75
C SER A 341 -14.90 -26.24 -18.50
N VAL A 342 -16.09 -26.12 -19.09
CA VAL A 342 -17.06 -25.09 -18.77
C VAL A 342 -18.35 -25.79 -18.39
N SER A 343 -18.92 -25.42 -17.24
CA SER A 343 -20.23 -25.90 -16.78
C SER A 343 -21.16 -24.73 -16.54
N SER A 344 -22.47 -24.94 -16.68
CA SER A 344 -23.48 -23.90 -16.51
C SER A 344 -24.43 -24.26 -15.37
N PRO A 345 -24.30 -23.64 -14.18
CA PRO A 345 -25.23 -23.87 -13.07
C PRO A 345 -26.61 -23.23 -13.29
N ALA A 346 -26.71 -22.24 -14.17
CA ALA A 346 -27.94 -21.57 -14.58
C ALA A 346 -27.75 -20.98 -16.00
N PRO A 347 -28.82 -20.70 -16.76
CA PRO A 347 -28.69 -20.17 -18.12
C PRO A 347 -27.81 -18.92 -18.23
N ASP A 348 -27.83 -18.05 -17.23
CA ASP A 348 -27.05 -16.80 -17.18
C ASP A 348 -25.66 -16.96 -16.54
N SER A 349 -25.27 -18.17 -16.15
CA SER A 349 -24.11 -18.40 -15.30
C SER A 349 -23.25 -19.54 -15.82
N VAL A 350 -21.92 -19.36 -15.78
CA VAL A 350 -20.94 -20.39 -16.13
C VAL A 350 -19.82 -20.49 -15.11
N ARG A 351 -19.20 -21.66 -15.05
CA ARG A 351 -17.98 -21.95 -14.28
C ARG A 351 -16.94 -22.50 -15.24
N ILE A 352 -15.81 -21.81 -15.32
CA ILE A 352 -14.64 -22.13 -16.13
C ILE A 352 -13.62 -22.80 -15.22
N ALA A 353 -13.10 -23.95 -15.62
CA ALA A 353 -12.06 -24.65 -14.88
C ALA A 353 -11.00 -25.24 -15.82
N PHE A 354 -9.75 -25.07 -15.42
CA PHE A 354 -8.58 -25.68 -16.04
C PHE A 354 -7.71 -26.34 -14.96
N ALA A 355 -7.16 -27.51 -15.27
CA ALA A 355 -6.14 -28.16 -14.46
C ALA A 355 -5.13 -28.92 -15.34
N ASP A 356 -3.85 -28.71 -15.10
CA ASP A 356 -2.79 -29.51 -15.69
C ASP A 356 -2.71 -30.88 -15.02
N LEU A 357 -3.14 -31.91 -15.75
CA LEU A 357 -3.05 -33.32 -15.34
C LEU A 357 -2.09 -34.12 -16.25
N GLY A 358 -1.08 -33.45 -16.82
CA GLY A 358 -0.06 -34.05 -17.69
C GLY A 358 -0.05 -33.50 -19.12
N GLY A 359 -0.83 -32.45 -19.40
CA GLY A 359 -0.84 -31.75 -20.70
C GLY A 359 0.13 -30.57 -20.75
N GLY A 360 0.67 -30.17 -19.60
CA GLY A 360 1.48 -28.97 -19.41
C GLY A 360 0.63 -27.79 -18.92
N PRO A 361 1.27 -26.76 -18.32
CA PRO A 361 0.58 -25.58 -17.84
C PRO A 361 0.30 -24.58 -18.96
N ILE A 362 -0.61 -23.62 -18.72
CA ILE A 362 -0.76 -22.46 -19.60
C ILE A 362 0.47 -21.57 -19.42
N THR A 363 1.17 -21.26 -20.52
CA THR A 363 2.47 -20.58 -20.50
C THR A 363 2.51 -19.29 -21.32
N GLY A 364 1.43 -18.93 -22.00
CA GLY A 364 1.35 -17.70 -22.78
C GLY A 364 -0.01 -17.02 -22.67
N ASP A 365 0.00 -15.70 -22.86
CA ASP A 365 -1.18 -14.85 -22.89
C ASP A 365 -2.04 -15.16 -24.13
N GLY A 366 -3.35 -14.96 -24.01
CA GLY A 366 -4.25 -15.00 -25.17
C GLY A 366 -5.66 -15.47 -24.86
N LEU A 367 -6.33 -15.96 -25.90
CA LEU A 367 -7.71 -16.46 -25.81
C LEU A 367 -7.74 -17.78 -25.04
N LEU A 368 -8.36 -17.76 -23.86
CA LEU A 368 -8.56 -18.93 -23.00
C LEU A 368 -9.74 -19.78 -23.48
N VAL A 369 -10.88 -19.14 -23.74
CA VAL A 369 -12.11 -19.80 -24.18
C VAL A 369 -13.03 -18.80 -24.86
N THR A 370 -13.76 -19.24 -25.88
CA THR A 370 -14.91 -18.51 -26.41
C THR A 370 -16.16 -19.15 -25.83
N LEU A 371 -16.94 -18.39 -25.05
CA LEU A 371 -18.23 -18.82 -24.56
C LEU A 371 -19.32 -18.43 -25.56
N HIS A 372 -20.28 -19.31 -25.81
CA HIS A 372 -21.42 -19.05 -26.67
C HIS A 372 -22.65 -18.78 -25.79
N PHE A 373 -23.32 -17.66 -26.05
CA PHE A 373 -24.58 -17.30 -25.43
C PHE A 373 -25.63 -17.00 -26.49
N ASP A 374 -26.87 -17.41 -26.25
CA ASP A 374 -28.01 -17.01 -27.05
C ASP A 374 -28.63 -15.74 -26.43
N VAL A 375 -28.80 -14.71 -27.25
CA VAL A 375 -29.47 -13.47 -26.87
C VAL A 375 -30.98 -13.67 -26.94
N SER A 376 -31.69 -13.29 -25.88
CA SER A 376 -33.15 -13.37 -25.82
C SER A 376 -33.81 -12.73 -27.06
N PRO A 377 -34.72 -13.43 -27.76
CA PRO A 377 -35.48 -12.83 -28.87
C PRO A 377 -36.32 -11.62 -28.48
N GLY A 378 -36.63 -11.48 -27.18
CA GLY A 378 -37.37 -10.34 -26.63
C GLY A 378 -36.51 -9.16 -26.19
N ALA A 379 -35.19 -9.23 -26.35
CA ALA A 379 -34.30 -8.14 -25.97
C ALA A 379 -34.51 -6.91 -26.88
N GLY A 380 -34.60 -5.74 -26.27
CA GLY A 380 -34.73 -4.46 -26.96
C GLY A 380 -33.38 -3.92 -27.42
N SER A 381 -33.41 -3.08 -28.46
CA SER A 381 -32.25 -2.28 -28.86
C SER A 381 -31.80 -1.38 -27.70
N GLY A 382 -30.52 -1.46 -27.34
CA GLY A 382 -29.93 -0.72 -26.21
C GLY A 382 -30.00 -1.44 -24.87
N ASP A 383 -30.64 -2.60 -24.79
CA ASP A 383 -30.50 -3.48 -23.62
C ASP A 383 -29.05 -3.92 -23.48
N PHE A 384 -28.60 -4.14 -22.25
CA PHE A 384 -27.23 -4.56 -21.99
C PHE A 384 -27.17 -5.68 -20.95
N SER A 385 -26.10 -6.46 -20.99
CA SER A 385 -25.77 -7.45 -19.98
C SER A 385 -24.30 -7.28 -19.59
N GLU A 386 -24.07 -7.06 -18.29
CA GLU A 386 -22.73 -7.10 -17.72
C GLU A 386 -22.34 -8.56 -17.49
N LEU A 387 -21.11 -8.89 -17.84
CA LEU A 387 -20.53 -10.22 -17.68
C LEU A 387 -19.54 -10.15 -16.51
N ILE A 388 -19.99 -10.58 -15.33
CA ILE A 388 -19.30 -10.34 -14.06
C ILE A 388 -18.58 -11.60 -13.59
N PHE A 389 -17.26 -11.50 -13.41
CA PHE A 389 -16.46 -12.57 -12.83
C PHE A 389 -16.61 -12.62 -11.30
N SER A 390 -16.55 -13.83 -10.75
CA SER A 390 -16.54 -14.10 -9.32
C SER A 390 -15.88 -15.46 -9.03
N GLU A 391 -15.70 -15.81 -7.76
CA GLU A 391 -15.11 -17.10 -7.34
C GLU A 391 -13.79 -17.43 -8.05
N LEU A 392 -12.92 -16.43 -8.18
CA LEU A 392 -11.65 -16.55 -8.88
C LEU A 392 -10.63 -17.30 -8.02
N SER A 393 -9.91 -18.23 -8.65
CA SER A 393 -8.81 -18.98 -8.03
C SER A 393 -7.80 -19.40 -9.09
N ALA A 394 -6.52 -19.38 -8.73
CA ALA A 394 -5.45 -19.82 -9.61
C ALA A 394 -4.27 -20.39 -8.82
N ALA A 395 -3.54 -21.30 -9.45
CA ALA A 395 -2.30 -21.85 -8.91
C ALA A 395 -1.28 -22.08 -10.03
N ASP A 396 0.00 -21.98 -9.66
CA ASP A 396 1.13 -22.35 -10.50
C ASP A 396 1.20 -23.88 -10.73
N PRO A 397 2.09 -24.38 -11.60
CA PRO A 397 2.20 -25.81 -11.90
C PRO A 397 2.68 -26.66 -10.71
N LEU A 398 3.22 -26.05 -9.65
CA LEU A 398 3.69 -26.70 -8.43
C LEU A 398 2.65 -26.62 -7.29
N GLY A 399 1.52 -25.95 -7.51
CA GLY A 399 0.44 -25.77 -6.54
C GLY A 399 0.57 -24.53 -5.65
N GLY A 400 1.50 -23.62 -5.95
CA GLY A 400 1.58 -22.30 -5.32
C GLY A 400 0.41 -21.43 -5.74
N GLY A 401 -0.27 -20.77 -4.79
CA GLY A 401 -1.40 -19.90 -5.10
C GLY A 401 -0.99 -18.67 -5.90
N LEU A 402 -1.75 -18.33 -6.93
CA LEU A 402 -1.59 -17.11 -7.74
C LEU A 402 -2.74 -16.16 -7.49
N SER A 403 -2.44 -14.88 -7.31
CA SER A 403 -3.44 -13.81 -7.28
C SER A 403 -4.05 -13.61 -8.67
N ILE A 404 -5.39 -13.54 -8.73
CA ILE A 404 -6.14 -13.40 -9.97
C ILE A 404 -7.15 -12.27 -9.85
N ALA A 405 -7.24 -11.42 -10.88
CA ALA A 405 -8.33 -10.46 -11.05
C ALA A 405 -9.17 -10.78 -12.27
N GLY A 406 -10.45 -10.38 -12.22
CA GLY A 406 -11.41 -10.51 -13.31
C GLY A 406 -11.80 -9.16 -13.87
N ASP A 407 -11.49 -8.91 -15.13
CA ASP A 407 -11.96 -7.74 -15.87
C ASP A 407 -13.28 -8.09 -16.57
N ASN A 408 -14.35 -7.54 -16.02
CA ASN A 408 -15.72 -7.81 -16.47
C ASN A 408 -15.95 -7.33 -17.91
N GLY A 409 -16.88 -8.00 -18.60
CA GLY A 409 -17.31 -7.63 -19.95
C GLY A 409 -18.62 -6.86 -19.95
N LEU A 410 -18.92 -6.22 -21.08
CA LEU A 410 -20.20 -5.60 -21.35
C LEU A 410 -20.69 -6.00 -22.73
N LEU A 411 -21.90 -6.53 -22.77
CA LEU A 411 -22.64 -6.78 -24.01
C LEU A 411 -23.73 -5.73 -24.18
N THR A 412 -23.81 -5.13 -25.38
CA THR A 412 -24.95 -4.29 -25.77
C THR A 412 -25.74 -4.94 -26.90
N VAL A 413 -27.06 -4.94 -26.78
CA VAL A 413 -27.97 -5.38 -27.82
C VAL A 413 -28.12 -4.27 -28.84
N VAL A 414 -27.76 -4.56 -30.08
CA VAL A 414 -27.87 -3.62 -31.20
C VAL A 414 -28.94 -4.09 -32.16
N PRO A 415 -29.72 -3.17 -32.76
CA PRO A 415 -30.69 -3.53 -33.77
C PRO A 415 -29.95 -4.04 -35.02
N GLU A 416 -30.56 -4.98 -35.72
CA GLU A 416 -30.07 -5.39 -37.02
C GLU A 416 -30.11 -4.19 -37.98
N VAL A 417 -28.96 -3.79 -38.50
CA VAL A 417 -28.91 -2.77 -39.55
C VAL A 417 -29.27 -3.46 -40.86
N GLU A 418 -30.56 -3.46 -41.21
CA GLU A 418 -30.98 -3.81 -42.57
C GLU A 418 -30.50 -2.73 -43.55
N VAL A 419 -29.46 -3.02 -44.31
CA VAL A 419 -29.09 -2.20 -45.47
C VAL A 419 -30.03 -2.54 -46.62
N HIS A 420 -31.12 -1.79 -46.76
CA HIS A 420 -31.98 -1.86 -47.94
C HIS A 420 -31.27 -1.19 -49.13
N GLY A 421 -30.56 -1.98 -49.94
CA GLY A 421 -30.01 -1.52 -51.21
C GLY A 421 -31.06 -1.60 -52.32
N SER A 422 -31.55 -0.47 -52.82
CA SER A 422 -32.32 -0.42 -54.07
C SER A 422 -31.36 -0.40 -55.26
N ALA A 423 -31.33 -1.48 -56.05
CA ALA A 423 -30.59 -1.52 -57.30
C ALA A 423 -31.42 -0.86 -58.41
N HIS A 424 -31.06 0.38 -58.79
CA HIS A 424 -31.59 1.00 -60.00
C HIS A 424 -30.83 0.49 -61.23
N TYR A 425 -31.44 -0.40 -62.01
CA TYR A 425 -30.89 -0.83 -63.29
C TYR A 425 -31.27 0.17 -64.39
N CYS A 426 -30.28 0.74 -65.06
CA CYS A 426 -30.48 1.51 -66.30
C CYS A 426 -30.21 0.62 -67.52
N SER A 427 -31.18 0.58 -68.44
CA SER A 427 -31.06 -0.10 -69.74
C SER A 427 -30.05 0.64 -70.63
N LEU A 428 -29.07 -0.09 -71.19
CA LEU A 428 -28.08 0.42 -72.14
C LEU A 428 -28.57 0.43 -73.60
N SER A 429 -29.87 0.26 -73.86
CA SER A 429 -30.42 0.26 -75.24
C SER A 429 -31.38 1.42 -75.49
N GLY A 430 -30.85 2.52 -76.03
CA GLY A 430 -31.62 3.50 -76.81
C GLY A 430 -31.58 4.94 -76.30
N GLY A 431 -30.67 5.75 -76.85
CA GLY A 431 -30.79 7.22 -76.90
C GLY A 431 -30.81 7.95 -75.56
N GLY A 432 -29.63 8.24 -75.01
CA GLY A 432 -29.42 8.91 -73.72
C GLY A 432 -30.23 10.19 -73.48
N ASP A 433 -31.39 10.05 -72.84
CA ASP A 433 -32.10 11.11 -72.14
C ASP A 433 -32.23 10.72 -70.65
N PRO A 434 -31.42 11.31 -69.75
CA PRO A 434 -31.41 10.99 -68.32
C PRO A 434 -32.60 11.57 -67.52
N THR A 435 -33.61 12.18 -68.18
CA THR A 435 -34.69 12.92 -67.47
C THR A 435 -36.02 12.19 -67.35
N LYS A 436 -36.14 10.93 -67.81
CA LYS A 436 -37.39 10.16 -67.71
C LYS A 436 -37.32 9.07 -66.63
N PRO A 437 -38.13 9.14 -65.55
CA PRO A 437 -38.27 8.02 -64.63
C PRO A 437 -39.04 6.87 -65.30
N LEU A 438 -38.53 5.65 -65.15
CA LEU A 438 -39.30 4.43 -65.39
C LEU A 438 -40.28 4.24 -64.23
N ALA A 439 -41.51 3.81 -64.52
CA ALA A 439 -42.50 3.49 -63.50
C ALA A 439 -41.99 2.33 -62.63
N ASP A 440 -42.17 2.48 -61.31
CA ASP A 440 -41.71 1.55 -60.28
C ASP A 440 -42.07 0.09 -60.59
N GLN A 441 -41.08 -0.79 -60.52
CA GLN A 441 -41.24 -2.24 -60.33
C GLN A 441 -40.47 -2.68 -59.09
#